data_AF-A0A7X7BA64-F1
#
_entry.id   AF-A0A7X7BA64-F1
#
_cell.length_a   1.000
_cell.length_b   1.000
_cell.length_c   1.000
_cell.angle_alpha   90.00
_cell.angle_beta   90.00
_cell.angle_gamma   90.00
#
_symmetry.space_group_name_H-M   'P 1'
#
loop_
_entity.id
_entity.type
_entity.pdbx_description
1 polymer ?
#
loop_
_entity_poly.entity_id
_entity_poly.type
_entity_poly.pdbx_seq_one_letter_code
_entity_poly.pdbx_strand_id
1 'polypeptide(L)'
;MNVNGYRFAVNVYGLTVNASGRRTREPNAKPGGLAETAAGTLDHWIRRRLRAYLWTLWKLPRTKVRNLEERGVARRWAVAVGNTRKGAWRLSKNGTVCAALPDDWFTRSAGVVPLVSFCL
;
A
#
# COMPACT_ATOMS: atom_id res chain seq x y z
N MET A 1 -3.12 20.65 23.42
CA MET A 1 -4.00 19.55 22.97
C MET A 1 -3.68 19.23 21.51
N ASN A 2 -2.88 18.19 21.28
CA ASN A 2 -2.44 17.79 19.93
C ASN A 2 -3.12 16.46 19.57
N VAL A 3 -4.22 16.55 18.82
CA VAL A 3 -4.99 15.40 18.36
C VAL A 3 -4.60 15.07 16.90
N ASN A 4 -3.76 14.06 16.73
CA ASN A 4 -3.55 13.27 15.50
C ASN A 4 -3.18 14.04 14.21
N GLY A 5 -1.94 14.49 14.11
CA GLY A 5 -1.34 15.01 12.87
C GLY A 5 -0.75 13.95 11.93
N TYR A 6 -1.45 12.84 11.63
CA TYR A 6 -1.10 12.00 10.48
C TYR A 6 -1.74 12.60 9.22
N ARG A 7 -1.06 13.55 8.58
CA ARG A 7 -1.51 14.10 7.30
C ARG A 7 -1.15 13.15 6.15
N PHE A 8 -1.89 12.06 6.06
CA PHE A 8 -2.06 11.29 4.82
C PHE A 8 -3.54 11.20 4.52
N ALA A 9 -4.10 12.23 3.90
CA ALA A 9 -5.43 12.16 3.30
C ALA A 9 -5.29 12.17 1.78
N VAL A 10 -4.56 11.20 1.24
CA VAL A 10 -4.87 10.66 -0.09
C VAL A 10 -6.02 9.68 0.12
N ASN A 11 -7.22 10.06 -0.31
CA ASN A 11 -8.30 9.09 -0.50
C ASN A 11 -7.83 8.07 -1.57
N VAL A 12 -8.38 6.86 -1.55
CA VAL A 12 -8.20 5.80 -2.57
C VAL A 12 -8.49 6.32 -4.01
N TYR A 13 -9.05 7.53 -4.16
CA TYR A 13 -9.32 8.25 -5.41
C TYR A 13 -8.42 9.48 -5.69
N GLY A 14 -7.38 9.76 -4.91
CA GLY A 14 -6.37 10.79 -5.25
C GLY A 14 -6.84 12.26 -5.29
N LEU A 15 -7.59 12.74 -4.30
CA LEU A 15 -8.00 14.15 -4.22
C LEU A 15 -7.00 14.99 -3.40
N THR A 16 -6.43 16.04 -4.01
CA THR A 16 -5.71 17.12 -3.31
C THR A 16 -6.59 18.37 -3.23
N VAL A 17 -6.36 19.21 -2.21
CA VAL A 17 -7.03 20.52 -2.05
C VAL A 17 -5.99 21.60 -2.33
N ASN A 18 -6.24 22.41 -3.35
CA ASN A 18 -5.42 23.53 -3.79
C ASN A 18 -5.72 24.82 -2.98
N ALA A 19 -4.79 25.77 -3.01
CA ALA A 19 -4.76 26.97 -2.17
C ALA A 19 -5.95 27.95 -2.33
N SER A 20 -6.78 27.77 -3.37
CA SER A 20 -7.94 28.63 -3.67
C SER A 20 -9.29 28.07 -3.20
N GLY A 21 -9.30 26.93 -2.49
CA GLY A 21 -10.52 26.30 -1.95
C GLY A 21 -11.50 25.75 -2.98
N ARG A 22 -11.26 25.93 -4.28
CA ARG A 22 -12.06 25.37 -5.37
C ARG A 22 -11.59 23.95 -5.67
N ARG A 23 -12.48 22.96 -5.53
CA ARG A 23 -12.25 21.59 -6.03
C ARG A 23 -12.01 21.62 -7.53
N THR A 24 -10.75 21.65 -7.95
CA THR A 24 -10.39 21.40 -9.35
C THR A 24 -10.22 19.90 -9.52
N ARG A 25 -11.09 19.27 -10.33
CA ARG A 25 -10.82 17.95 -10.88
C ARG A 25 -9.65 18.13 -11.85
N GLU A 26 -8.42 17.84 -11.42
CA GLU A 26 -7.38 17.61 -12.42
C GLU A 26 -7.90 16.45 -13.29
N PRO A 27 -8.04 16.65 -14.61
CA PRO A 27 -8.30 15.53 -15.50
C PRO A 27 -7.04 14.69 -15.42
N ASN A 28 -7.11 13.66 -14.58
CA ASN A 28 -6.26 12.48 -14.58
C ASN A 28 -5.68 12.28 -15.97
N ALA A 29 -4.42 12.72 -16.15
CA ALA A 29 -3.67 12.55 -17.37
C ALA A 29 -3.85 11.08 -17.75
N LYS A 30 -4.42 10.86 -18.94
CA LYS A 30 -4.79 9.54 -19.43
C LYS A 30 -3.60 8.60 -19.16
N PRO A 31 -3.77 7.47 -18.48
CA PRO A 31 -2.74 6.45 -18.61
C PRO A 31 -2.59 6.20 -20.11
N GLY A 32 -1.35 6.07 -20.59
CA GLY A 32 -1.12 5.74 -21.99
C GLY A 32 -1.82 4.43 -22.35
N GLY A 33 -1.76 4.06 -23.62
CA GLY A 33 -2.68 3.11 -24.28
C GLY A 33 -3.03 1.82 -23.51
N LEU A 34 -4.04 1.09 -24.00
CA LEU A 34 -4.59 -0.12 -23.35
C LEU A 34 -3.54 -1.09 -22.76
N ALA A 35 -2.39 -1.25 -23.41
CA ALA A 35 -1.26 -2.05 -22.92
C ALA A 35 -0.67 -1.55 -21.58
N GLU A 36 -0.49 -0.23 -21.40
CA GLU A 36 0.04 0.36 -20.17
C GLU A 36 -0.92 0.16 -18.99
N THR A 37 -2.23 0.27 -19.25
CA THR A 37 -3.25 0.01 -18.22
C THR A 37 -3.31 -1.46 -17.79
N ALA A 38 -3.11 -2.39 -18.72
CA ALA A 38 -3.09 -3.82 -18.44
C ALA A 38 -1.83 -4.21 -17.65
N ALA A 39 -0.66 -3.71 -18.06
CA ALA A 39 0.61 -3.92 -17.37
C ALA A 39 0.58 -3.36 -15.94
N GLY A 40 0.06 -2.13 -15.75
CA GLY A 40 -0.07 -1.53 -14.43
C GLY A 40 -1.04 -2.30 -13.51
N THR A 41 -2.14 -2.83 -14.08
CA THR A 41 -3.08 -3.68 -13.33
C THR A 41 -2.41 -4.99 -12.89
N LEU A 42 -1.65 -5.62 -13.78
CA LEU A 42 -0.94 -6.86 -13.49
C LEU A 42 0.14 -6.65 -12.41
N ASP A 43 0.94 -5.59 -12.52
CA ASP A 43 1.93 -5.21 -11.51
C ASP A 43 1.29 -5.01 -10.12
N HIS A 44 0.14 -4.33 -10.07
CA HIS A 44 -0.62 -4.16 -8.84
C HIS A 44 -1.05 -5.51 -8.24
N TRP A 45 -1.55 -6.42 -9.06
CA TRP A 45 -1.96 -7.76 -8.64
C TRP A 45 -0.79 -8.59 -8.09
N ILE A 46 0.37 -8.54 -8.74
CA ILE A 46 1.60 -9.22 -8.31
C ILE A 46 2.04 -8.71 -6.94
N ARG A 47 2.18 -7.39 -6.77
CA ARG A 47 2.58 -6.78 -5.48
C ARG A 47 1.61 -7.12 -4.36
N ARG A 48 0.31 -7.13 -4.65
CA ARG A 48 -0.71 -7.53 -3.68
C ARG A 48 -0.56 -8.99 -3.26
N ARG A 49 -0.26 -9.89 -4.19
CA ARG A 49 0.02 -11.31 -3.89
C ARG A 49 1.29 -11.47 -3.06
N LEU A 50 2.36 -10.74 -3.37
CA LEU A 50 3.60 -10.75 -2.57
C LEU A 50 3.36 -10.27 -1.13
N ARG A 51 2.57 -9.22 -0.93
CA ARG A 51 2.13 -8.78 0.42
C ARG A 51 1.38 -9.88 1.15
N ALA A 52 0.46 -10.57 0.48
CA ALA A 52 -0.28 -11.68 1.08
C ALA A 52 0.65 -12.85 1.46
N TYR A 53 1.64 -13.17 0.61
CA TYR A 53 2.63 -14.22 0.89
C TYR A 53 3.50 -13.88 2.12
N LEU A 54 4.04 -12.66 2.20
CA LEU A 54 4.78 -12.20 3.39
C LEU A 54 3.93 -12.28 4.65
N TRP A 55 2.65 -11.93 4.55
CA TRP A 55 1.72 -12.03 5.68
C TRP A 55 1.53 -13.48 6.15
N THR A 56 1.57 -14.45 5.24
CA THR A 56 1.48 -15.88 5.59
C THR A 56 2.79 -16.44 6.16
N LEU A 57 3.95 -15.87 5.80
CA LEU A 57 5.23 -16.23 6.39
C LEU A 57 5.30 -15.86 7.87
N TRP A 58 4.65 -14.76 8.27
CA TRP A 58 4.54 -14.37 9.68
C TRP A 58 3.47 -15.19 10.39
N LYS A 59 3.79 -16.44 10.77
CA LYS A 59 2.81 -17.36 11.35
C LYS A 59 2.21 -16.88 12.68
N LEU A 60 3.05 -16.38 13.59
CA LEU A 60 2.62 -15.99 14.95
C LEU A 60 2.15 -14.54 15.01
N PRO A 61 1.05 -14.23 15.73
CA PRO A 61 0.58 -12.85 15.91
C PRO A 61 1.64 -11.93 16.54
N ARG A 62 2.42 -12.44 17.50
CA ARG A 62 3.52 -11.69 18.13
C ARG A 62 4.60 -11.29 17.11
N THR A 63 4.92 -12.17 16.17
CA THR A 63 5.88 -11.89 15.09
C THR A 63 5.34 -10.87 14.11
N LYS A 64 4.04 -10.94 13.77
CA LYS A 64 3.39 -9.92 12.93
C LYS A 64 3.49 -8.54 13.55
N VAL A 65 3.15 -8.43 14.84
CA VAL A 65 3.18 -7.16 15.58
C VAL A 65 4.61 -6.60 15.63
N ARG A 66 5.60 -7.42 15.98
CA ARG A 66 7.01 -7.01 16.02
C ARG A 66 7.52 -6.54 14.65
N ASN A 67 7.26 -7.32 13.60
CA ASN A 67 7.71 -6.99 12.24
C ASN A 67 7.05 -5.71 11.69
N LEU A 68 5.82 -5.40 12.11
CA LEU A 68 5.13 -4.16 11.76
C LEU A 68 5.73 -2.95 12.51
N GLU A 69 6.09 -3.12 13.78
CA GLU A 69 6.76 -2.08 14.58
C GLU A 69 8.16 -1.76 14.09
N GLU A 70 8.94 -2.78 13.73
CA GLU A 70 10.26 -2.62 13.10
C GLU A 70 10.16 -1.83 11.79
N ARG A 71 9.00 -1.86 11.12
CA ARG A 71 8.69 -1.10 9.89
C ARG A 71 8.06 0.26 10.15
N GLY A 72 8.02 0.72 11.40
CA GLY A 72 7.56 2.07 11.78
C GLY A 72 6.04 2.21 11.97
N VAL A 73 5.28 1.11 12.01
CA VAL A 73 3.85 1.18 12.34
C VAL A 73 3.68 1.39 13.84
N ALA A 74 2.82 2.35 14.22
CA ALA A 74 2.52 2.57 15.63
C ALA A 74 1.90 1.31 16.28
N ARG A 75 2.39 0.95 17.48
CA ARG A 75 1.99 -0.24 18.27
C ARG A 75 0.48 -0.52 18.26
N ARG A 76 -0.35 0.51 18.44
CA ARG A 76 -1.81 0.38 18.47
C ARG A 76 -2.38 -0.26 17.20
N TRP A 77 -1.86 0.13 16.03
CA TRP A 77 -2.28 -0.38 14.73
C TRP A 77 -1.65 -1.73 14.45
N ALA A 78 -0.39 -1.92 14.84
CA ALA A 78 0.31 -3.20 14.71
C ALA A 78 -0.43 -4.32 15.46
N VAL A 79 -0.83 -4.09 16.71
CA VAL A 79 -1.60 -5.06 17.52
C VAL A 79 -2.97 -5.35 16.92
N ALA A 80 -3.72 -4.32 16.50
CA ALA A 80 -5.04 -4.48 15.90
C ALA A 80 -5.00 -5.32 14.61
N VAL A 81 -3.96 -5.13 13.80
CA VAL A 81 -3.79 -5.82 12.51
C VAL A 81 -3.14 -7.20 12.68
N GLY A 82 -2.21 -7.35 13.62
CA GLY A 82 -1.55 -8.62 13.93
C GLY A 82 -2.49 -9.69 14.50
N ASN A 83 -3.46 -9.29 15.33
CA ASN A 83 -4.46 -10.16 15.96
C ASN A 83 -5.76 -10.31 15.15
N THR A 84 -5.83 -9.77 13.93
CA THR A 84 -7.05 -9.86 13.13
C THR A 84 -7.33 -11.30 12.68
N ARG A 85 -8.62 -11.70 12.69
CA ARG A 85 -9.07 -12.98 12.10
C ARG A 85 -9.24 -12.93 10.58
N LYS A 86 -8.93 -11.80 9.96
CA LYS A 86 -9.04 -11.63 8.50
C LYS A 86 -7.90 -12.39 7.80
N GLY A 87 -8.23 -13.09 6.72
CA GLY A 87 -7.24 -13.79 5.89
C GLY A 87 -6.25 -12.85 5.20
N ALA A 88 -5.09 -13.39 4.82
CA ALA A 88 -3.98 -12.64 4.22
C ALA A 88 -4.39 -11.82 2.99
N TRP A 89 -5.27 -12.36 2.14
CA TRP A 89 -5.76 -11.67 0.95
C TRP A 89 -6.56 -10.41 1.28
N ARG A 90 -7.42 -10.45 2.31
CA ARG A 90 -8.18 -9.28 2.75
C ARG A 90 -7.27 -8.24 3.38
N LEU A 91 -6.20 -8.70 4.06
CA LEU A 91 -5.26 -7.83 4.73
C LEU A 91 -4.22 -7.19 3.81
N SER A 92 -3.95 -7.79 2.65
CA SER A 92 -3.06 -7.21 1.64
C SER A 92 -3.49 -5.81 1.17
N LYS A 93 -4.79 -5.46 1.29
CA LYS A 93 -5.35 -4.14 0.95
C LYS A 93 -5.48 -3.21 2.18
N ASN A 94 -5.14 -3.68 3.38
CA ASN A 94 -5.28 -2.86 4.58
C ASN A 94 -4.25 -1.73 4.60
N GLY A 95 -4.68 -0.50 4.90
CA GLY A 95 -3.82 0.68 4.90
C GLY A 95 -2.58 0.53 5.80
N THR A 96 -2.73 -0.08 6.97
CA THR A 96 -1.59 -0.36 7.88
C THR A 96 -0.57 -1.33 7.27
N VAL A 97 -1.04 -2.36 6.56
CA VAL A 97 -0.15 -3.35 5.93
C VAL A 97 0.53 -2.75 4.70
N CYS A 98 -0.19 -1.95 3.91
CA CYS A 98 0.38 -1.20 2.79
C CYS A 98 1.41 -0.17 3.26
N ALA A 99 1.20 0.48 4.41
CA ALA A 99 2.16 1.41 4.99
C ALA A 99 3.43 0.68 5.48
N ALA A 100 3.27 -0.52 6.07
CA ALA A 100 4.41 -1.33 6.50
C ALA A 100 5.18 -1.98 5.34
N LEU A 101 4.48 -2.37 4.28
CA LEU A 101 5.02 -3.02 3.08
C LEU A 101 4.68 -2.16 1.86
N PRO A 102 5.35 -1.01 1.69
CA PRO A 102 5.11 -0.13 0.56
C PRO A 102 5.60 -0.77 -0.74
N ASP A 103 5.02 -0.37 -1.86
CA ASP A 103 5.37 -0.93 -3.17
C ASP A 103 6.86 -0.74 -3.53
N ASP A 104 7.45 0.41 -3.16
CA ASP A 104 8.88 0.71 -3.34
C ASP A 104 9.80 -0.30 -2.62
N TRP A 105 9.36 -0.83 -1.48
CA TRP A 105 10.13 -1.87 -0.77
C TRP A 105 10.25 -3.14 -1.60
N PHE A 106 9.22 -3.54 -2.36
CA PHE A 106 9.29 -4.73 -3.21
C PHE A 106 10.24 -4.53 -4.40
N THR A 107 10.28 -3.33 -4.96
CA THR A 107 11.21 -3.01 -6.05
C THR A 107 12.66 -3.03 -5.56
N ARG A 108 12.94 -2.47 -4.37
CA ARG A 108 14.29 -2.44 -3.79
C ARG A 108 14.77 -3.77 -3.23
N SER A 109 13.91 -4.50 -2.52
CA SER A 109 14.30 -5.69 -1.76
C SER A 109 14.11 -6.99 -2.51
N ALA A 110 13.08 -7.11 -3.36
CA ALA A 110 12.76 -8.35 -4.07
C ALA A 110 13.18 -8.31 -5.54
N GLY A 111 13.76 -7.21 -6.02
CA GLY A 111 14.18 -7.05 -7.42
C GLY A 111 13.03 -7.13 -8.41
N VAL A 112 11.79 -6.94 -7.96
CA VAL A 112 10.61 -6.99 -8.83
C VAL A 112 10.64 -5.75 -9.70
N VAL A 113 11.13 -5.92 -10.93
CA VAL A 113 11.10 -4.91 -11.96
C VAL A 113 9.65 -4.76 -12.41
N PRO A 114 9.07 -3.54 -12.37
CA PRO A 114 7.72 -3.31 -12.87
C PRO A 114 7.63 -3.74 -14.33
N LEU A 115 6.59 -4.48 -14.71
CA LEU A 115 6.37 -4.83 -16.11
C LEU A 115 6.18 -3.59 -16.98
N VAL A 116 5.65 -2.50 -16.40
CA VAL A 116 5.58 -1.18 -17.06
C VAL A 116 6.96 -0.60 -17.43
N SER A 117 8.05 -1.06 -16.83
CA SER A 117 9.42 -0.61 -17.17
C SER A 117 10.00 -1.31 -18.40
N PHE A 118 9.40 -2.41 -18.87
CA PHE A 118 9.82 -3.11 -20.08
C PHE A 118 8.99 -2.75 -21.32
N CYS A 119 7.87 -2.05 -21.14
CA CYS A 119 6.98 -1.63 -22.23
C CYS A 119 7.26 -0.22 -22.78
N LEU A 120 8.26 0.49 -22.22
CA LEU A 120 8.78 1.77 -22.70
C LEU A 120 10.17 1.56 -23.30
#